data_AF-A0AAN6KUI3-F1
#
_entry.id   AF-A0AAN6KUI3-F1
#
_cell.length_a   1.000
_cell.length_b   1.000
_cell.length_c   1.000
_cell.angle_alpha   90.00
_cell.angle_beta   90.00
_cell.angle_gamma   90.00
#
_symmetry.space_group_name_H-M   'P 1'
#
loop_
_entity.id
_entity.type
_entity.pdbx_description
1 polymer ?
#
loop_
_entity_poly.entity_id
_entity_poly.type
_entity_poly.pdbx_seq_one_letter_code
_entity_poly.pdbx_strand_id
1 'polypeptide(L)'
;MDLIRTCVDIASNPKHTIWICPLLFLADAALCGLVVWKIPYTEIDWKAYMQQVSQYIAGECDYTKLYGDTGPLVYPAAHVYIYRLLHYLTNEGTDIRVAQYIFAALYLSTLALVMQCYRQAKVPPYVFPLLILSKRLHSIFMLRLFNDGFAVFFLFLAIFCYQRRLWTAGSLAYSFGLGVKMSLLLALPAVGVVLWQGMGRDRALRQAVVMGQLQVLLGYPFLAADPRSYLSRAFELSRQFLFKWTVNWRFVGEQTFLSRPFSLALLGAHAALLTAFLATRWLKPTDASPVRAIQQLINLPADEKRNKIARRITPDFILASILASIVIGCLCARSLHYQFYTYIAWSTPFLLWRSGMHPVLMYGIWAAQEWAWNVYPSINASSGVVVGVLAMTVVASWVGSGPAAERPSADSEHKHQE
;
A
#
# COMPACT_ATOMS: atom_id res chain seq x y z
N MET A 1 23.80 -30.96 -15.83
CA MET A 1 22.41 -30.88 -15.32
C MET A 1 22.35 -30.36 -13.89
N ASP A 2 23.34 -30.65 -13.05
CA ASP A 2 23.33 -30.24 -11.63
C ASP A 2 23.41 -28.74 -11.42
N LEU A 3 24.21 -28.00 -12.20
CA LEU A 3 24.27 -26.54 -12.11
C LEU A 3 22.91 -25.87 -12.38
N ILE A 4 22.18 -26.34 -13.39
CA ILE A 4 20.85 -25.80 -13.73
C ILE A 4 19.87 -26.08 -12.59
N ARG A 5 19.90 -27.29 -12.01
CA ARG A 5 19.06 -27.65 -10.86
C ARG A 5 19.36 -26.78 -9.64
N THR A 6 20.64 -26.56 -9.34
CA THR A 6 21.07 -25.67 -8.24
C THR A 6 20.61 -24.23 -8.48
N CYS A 7 20.78 -23.69 -9.69
CA CYS A 7 20.30 -22.34 -10.01
C CYS A 7 18.78 -22.22 -9.87
N VAL A 8 18.02 -23.21 -10.34
CA VAL A 8 16.57 -23.23 -10.22
C VAL A 8 16.12 -23.33 -8.76
N ASP A 9 16.79 -24.15 -7.94
CA ASP A 9 16.54 -24.25 -6.51
C ASP A 9 16.81 -22.92 -5.80
N ILE A 10 17.99 -22.32 -6.02
CA ILE A 10 18.33 -21.00 -5.45
C ILE A 10 17.31 -19.94 -5.85
N ALA A 11 16.85 -19.94 -7.09
CA ALA A 11 15.88 -18.95 -7.59
C ALA A 11 14.46 -19.20 -7.07
N SER A 12 14.06 -20.46 -6.83
CA SER A 12 12.66 -20.84 -6.65
C SER A 12 12.32 -21.29 -5.22
N ASN A 13 13.31 -21.64 -4.40
CA ASN A 13 13.10 -22.15 -3.06
C ASN A 13 13.15 -21.01 -2.01
N PRO A 14 12.04 -20.73 -1.29
CA PRO A 14 11.98 -19.64 -0.31
C PRO A 14 13.04 -19.73 0.81
N LYS A 15 13.66 -20.89 1.04
CA LYS A 15 14.73 -21.05 2.03
C LYS A 15 15.92 -20.13 1.75
N HIS A 16 16.25 -19.84 0.49
CA HIS A 16 17.39 -18.97 0.15
C HIS A 16 17.11 -17.48 0.39
N THR A 17 15.86 -17.08 0.65
CA THR A 17 15.54 -15.67 0.97
C THR A 17 16.27 -15.17 2.22
N ILE A 18 16.67 -16.06 3.14
CA ILE A 18 17.34 -15.69 4.38
C ILE A 18 18.68 -14.97 4.15
N TRP A 19 19.40 -15.32 3.09
CA TRP A 19 20.68 -14.69 2.73
C TRP A 19 20.56 -13.79 1.49
N ILE A 20 19.64 -14.07 0.56
CA ILE A 20 19.41 -13.21 -0.60
C ILE A 20 18.83 -11.85 -0.18
N CYS A 21 17.89 -11.81 0.76
CA CYS A 21 17.28 -10.54 1.19
C CYS A 21 18.29 -9.58 1.81
N PRO A 22 19.16 -9.99 2.76
CA PRO A 22 20.23 -9.12 3.26
C PRO A 22 21.16 -8.60 2.17
N LEU A 23 21.55 -9.43 1.19
CA LEU A 23 22.42 -9.01 0.08
C LEU A 23 21.74 -7.95 -0.80
N LEU A 24 20.49 -8.18 -1.19
CA LEU A 24 19.70 -7.22 -1.97
C LEU A 24 19.48 -5.92 -1.19
N PHE A 25 19.22 -6.02 0.12
CA PHE A 25 19.07 -4.86 1.00
C PHE A 25 20.36 -4.03 1.07
N LEU A 26 21.51 -4.67 1.24
CA LEU A 26 22.81 -3.98 1.27
C LEU A 26 23.16 -3.35 -0.08
N ALA A 27 22.87 -4.04 -1.19
CA ALA A 27 23.04 -3.50 -2.53
C ALA A 27 22.17 -2.25 -2.75
N ASP A 28 20.91 -2.30 -2.31
CA ASP A 28 19.98 -1.18 -2.45
C ASP A 28 20.30 -0.03 -1.48
N ALA A 29 20.84 -0.32 -0.30
CA ALA A 29 21.35 0.70 0.62
C ALA A 29 22.56 1.45 0.02
N ALA A 30 23.46 0.73 -0.66
CA ALA A 30 24.55 1.36 -1.42
C ALA A 30 24.00 2.20 -2.57
N LEU A 31 22.99 1.71 -3.29
CA LEU A 31 22.31 2.47 -4.35
C LEU A 31 21.64 3.74 -3.81
N CYS A 32 20.97 3.68 -2.66
CA CYS A 32 20.39 4.85 -2.00
C CYS A 32 21.46 5.89 -1.67
N GLY A 33 22.60 5.47 -1.14
CA GLY A 33 23.75 6.34 -0.90
C GLY A 33 24.26 7.00 -2.18
N LEU A 34 24.39 6.23 -3.27
CA LEU A 34 24.79 6.75 -4.58
C LEU A 34 23.77 7.73 -5.17
N VAL A 35 22.48 7.45 -5.04
CA VAL A 35 21.40 8.34 -5.50
C VAL A 35 21.47 9.67 -4.77
N VAL A 36 21.55 9.65 -3.43
CA VAL A 36 21.66 10.87 -2.62
C VAL A 36 22.96 11.62 -2.95
N TRP A 37 24.07 10.91 -3.20
CA TRP A 37 25.34 11.56 -3.52
C TRP A 37 25.39 12.18 -4.93
N LYS A 38 24.85 11.49 -5.94
CA LYS A 38 25.04 11.84 -7.35
C LYS A 38 23.87 12.57 -8.00
N ILE A 39 22.64 12.38 -7.49
CA ILE A 39 21.44 12.91 -8.15
C ILE A 39 20.92 14.13 -7.39
N PRO A 40 20.73 15.28 -8.05
CA PRO A 40 20.19 16.47 -7.41
C PRO A 40 18.79 16.24 -6.84
N TYR A 41 18.55 16.85 -5.68
CA TYR A 41 17.22 16.98 -5.11
C TYR A 41 16.28 17.71 -6.06
N THR A 42 15.01 17.30 -6.12
CA THR A 42 13.97 17.94 -6.92
C THR A 42 12.81 18.35 -6.03
N GLU A 43 12.70 19.66 -5.78
CA GLU A 43 11.62 20.22 -4.98
C GLU A 43 10.26 20.04 -5.68
N ILE A 44 9.27 19.58 -4.90
CA ILE A 44 7.87 19.55 -5.32
C ILE A 44 7.01 20.01 -4.16
N ASP A 45 6.94 19.23 -3.08
CA ASP A 45 6.03 19.49 -1.95
C ASP A 45 6.74 19.70 -0.60
N TRP A 46 8.06 19.49 -0.51
CA TRP A 46 8.79 19.56 0.77
C TRP A 46 8.67 20.93 1.41
N LYS A 47 8.90 22.01 0.63
CA LYS A 47 8.73 23.38 1.11
C LYS A 47 7.31 23.65 1.58
N ALA A 48 6.31 23.19 0.83
CA ALA A 48 4.92 23.36 1.20
C ALA A 48 4.59 22.63 2.52
N TYR A 49 5.13 21.43 2.73
CA TYR A 49 4.98 20.71 4.00
C TYR A 49 5.60 21.47 5.17
N MET A 50 6.80 22.04 4.97
CA MET A 50 7.46 22.84 6.01
C MET A 50 6.64 24.10 6.35
N GLN A 51 6.17 24.85 5.35
CA GLN A 51 5.34 26.04 5.53
C GLN A 51 4.05 25.74 6.31
N GLN A 52 3.35 24.67 5.93
CA GLN A 52 2.11 24.23 6.60
C GLN A 52 2.38 23.91 8.08
N VAL A 53 3.49 23.25 8.37
CA VAL A 53 3.83 22.89 9.76
C VAL A 53 4.38 24.07 10.55
N SER A 54 5.09 25.02 9.94
CA SER A 54 5.50 26.26 10.62
C SER A 54 4.28 27.06 11.10
N GLN A 55 3.19 27.10 10.33
CA GLN A 55 1.93 27.71 10.75
C GLN A 55 1.30 26.97 11.94
N TYR A 56 1.32 25.64 11.93
CA TYR A 56 0.88 24.84 13.08
C TYR A 56 1.75 25.10 14.33
N ILE A 57 3.07 25.18 14.18
CA ILE A 57 4.00 25.50 15.27
C ILE A 57 3.70 26.91 15.83
N ALA A 58 3.29 27.86 15.00
CA ALA A 58 2.85 29.19 15.40
C ALA A 58 1.48 29.22 16.10
N GLY A 59 0.80 28.07 16.25
CA GLY A 59 -0.45 27.91 16.98
C GLY A 59 -1.70 27.74 16.11
N GLU A 60 -1.57 27.71 14.78
CA GLU A 60 -2.72 27.53 13.90
C GLU A 60 -3.22 26.09 13.91
N CYS A 61 -4.49 25.89 14.26
CA CYS A 61 -5.15 24.57 14.32
C CYS A 61 -6.38 24.49 13.40
N ASP A 62 -6.76 25.57 12.72
CA ASP A 62 -7.77 25.57 11.67
C ASP A 62 -7.16 25.13 10.34
N TYR A 63 -7.54 23.93 9.91
CA TYR A 63 -7.08 23.30 8.66
C TYR A 63 -7.37 24.12 7.40
N THR A 64 -8.33 25.06 7.42
CA THR A 64 -8.60 25.93 6.27
C THR A 64 -7.53 26.99 6.07
N LYS A 65 -6.76 27.30 7.12
CA LYS A 65 -5.69 28.30 7.13
C LYS A 65 -4.30 27.72 6.94
N LEU A 66 -4.14 26.41 7.16
CA LEU A 66 -2.89 25.69 6.91
C LEU A 66 -2.64 25.54 5.41
N TYR A 67 -1.73 26.35 4.87
CA TYR A 67 -1.46 26.43 3.42
C TYR A 67 0.04 26.54 3.12
N GLY A 68 0.48 25.99 1.99
CA GLY A 68 1.85 26.16 1.48
C GLY A 68 1.84 26.39 -0.03
N ASP A 69 3.01 26.57 -0.64
CA ASP A 69 3.14 26.96 -2.05
C ASP A 69 2.42 26.02 -3.03
N THR A 70 2.23 24.74 -2.66
CA THR A 70 1.52 23.74 -3.49
C THR A 70 0.05 23.52 -3.13
N GLY A 71 -0.50 24.25 -2.16
CA GLY A 71 -1.90 24.16 -1.80
C GLY A 71 -2.19 24.10 -0.30
N PRO A 72 -3.48 23.88 0.05
CA PRO A 72 -3.89 23.68 1.42
C PRO A 72 -3.37 22.34 1.95
N LEU A 73 -3.23 22.23 3.27
CA LEU A 73 -3.01 20.96 3.93
C LEU A 73 -4.24 20.06 3.74
N VAL A 74 -4.04 18.92 3.07
CA VAL A 74 -5.08 17.93 2.80
C VAL A 74 -4.76 16.55 3.39
N TYR A 75 -3.82 16.50 4.34
CA TYR A 75 -3.41 15.27 5.00
C TYR A 75 -3.93 15.23 6.43
N PRO A 76 -4.34 14.05 6.94
CA PRO A 76 -4.80 13.95 8.32
C PRO A 76 -3.67 14.23 9.34
N ALA A 77 -4.04 14.34 10.61
CA ALA A 77 -3.20 14.94 11.64
C ALA A 77 -1.82 14.28 11.86
N ALA A 78 -1.65 12.97 11.59
CA ALA A 78 -0.36 12.31 11.79
C ALA A 78 0.72 12.89 10.86
N HIS A 79 0.34 13.35 9.67
CA HIS A 79 1.23 14.09 8.78
C HIS A 79 1.84 15.30 9.49
N VAL A 80 1.01 16.13 10.14
CA VAL A 80 1.47 17.34 10.83
C VAL A 80 2.50 17.00 11.91
N TYR A 81 2.28 15.93 12.68
CA TYR A 81 3.22 15.53 13.73
C TYR A 81 4.54 14.97 13.20
N ILE A 82 4.49 14.14 12.15
CA ILE A 82 5.70 13.66 11.49
C ILE A 82 6.50 14.84 10.95
N TYR A 83 5.85 15.73 10.21
CA TYR A 83 6.55 16.85 9.58
C TYR A 83 6.97 17.93 10.58
N ARG A 84 6.34 18.02 11.76
CA ARG A 84 6.85 18.81 12.89
C ARG A 84 8.16 18.25 13.42
N LEU A 85 8.28 16.95 13.59
CA LEU A 85 9.54 16.33 13.96
C LEU A 85 10.61 16.58 12.89
N LEU A 86 10.27 16.40 11.61
CA LEU A 86 11.19 16.65 10.50
C LEU A 86 11.63 18.11 10.44
N HIS A 87 10.72 19.07 10.65
CA HIS A 87 11.02 20.49 10.73
C HIS A 87 12.10 20.78 11.78
N TYR A 88 12.01 20.20 12.98
CA TYR A 88 13.06 20.37 14.00
C TYR A 88 14.39 19.69 13.63
N LEU A 89 14.34 18.50 13.02
CA LEU A 89 15.55 17.74 12.68
C LEU A 89 16.33 18.33 11.49
N THR A 90 15.68 19.12 10.64
CA THR A 90 16.23 19.59 9.35
C THR A 90 16.44 21.10 9.32
N ASN A 91 16.56 21.74 10.49
CA ASN A 91 16.67 23.19 10.61
C ASN A 91 15.57 23.92 9.81
N GLU A 92 14.31 23.66 10.20
CA GLU A 92 13.11 24.23 9.59
C GLU A 92 12.91 23.81 8.11
N GLY A 93 13.50 22.67 7.72
CA GLY A 93 13.42 22.15 6.36
C GLY A 93 14.51 22.64 5.42
N THR A 94 15.45 23.46 5.91
CA THR A 94 16.56 24.00 5.08
C THR A 94 17.68 22.97 4.85
N ASP A 95 17.90 22.05 5.79
CA ASP A 95 18.86 20.96 5.64
C ASP A 95 18.24 19.79 4.85
N ILE A 96 18.23 19.96 3.53
CA ILE A 96 17.74 18.95 2.59
C ILE A 96 18.57 17.68 2.68
N ARG A 97 19.87 17.75 2.98
CA ARG A 97 20.73 16.57 3.02
C ARG A 97 20.32 15.64 4.17
N VAL A 98 20.07 16.20 5.35
CA VAL A 98 19.51 15.43 6.49
C VAL A 98 18.15 14.86 6.13
N ALA A 99 17.27 15.63 5.48
CA ALA A 99 15.97 15.13 5.04
C ALA A 99 16.12 13.93 4.08
N GLN A 100 17.03 14.01 3.10
CA GLN A 100 17.30 12.89 2.18
C GLN A 100 17.79 11.64 2.90
N TYR A 101 18.65 11.76 3.93
CA TYR A 101 19.08 10.62 4.73
C TYR A 101 17.93 10.01 5.55
N ILE A 102 17.06 10.84 6.13
CA ILE A 102 15.87 10.37 6.84
C ILE A 102 14.95 9.59 5.88
N PHE A 103 14.71 10.11 4.67
CA PHE A 103 13.88 9.43 3.68
C PHE A 103 14.54 8.19 3.07
N ALA A 104 15.88 8.15 2.97
CA ALA A 104 16.60 6.94 2.61
C ALA A 104 16.44 5.86 3.70
N ALA A 105 16.56 6.24 4.98
CA ALA A 105 16.31 5.33 6.09
C ALA A 105 14.85 4.84 6.13
N LEU A 106 13.88 5.72 5.83
CA LEU A 106 12.47 5.37 5.70
C LEU A 106 12.24 4.38 4.55
N TYR A 107 12.85 4.63 3.38
CA TYR A 107 12.79 3.73 2.23
C TYR A 107 13.33 2.35 2.58
N LEU A 108 14.54 2.27 3.14
CA LEU A 108 15.18 1.01 3.51
C LEU A 108 14.37 0.28 4.59
N SER A 109 13.89 0.98 5.62
CA SER A 109 13.04 0.38 6.65
C SER A 109 11.75 -0.19 6.06
N THR A 110 11.16 0.51 5.09
CA THR A 110 9.98 0.03 4.37
C THR A 110 10.30 -1.18 3.51
N LEU A 111 11.40 -1.14 2.75
CA LEU A 111 11.88 -2.27 1.94
C LEU A 111 12.12 -3.51 2.80
N ALA A 112 12.72 -3.36 3.98
CA ALA A 112 12.90 -4.45 4.93
C ALA A 112 11.56 -5.06 5.34
N LEU A 113 10.56 -4.23 5.68
CA LEU A 113 9.20 -4.71 6.00
C LEU A 113 8.56 -5.42 4.81
N VAL A 114 8.68 -4.90 3.59
CA VAL A 114 8.16 -5.52 2.36
C VAL A 114 8.81 -6.89 2.15
N MET A 115 10.14 -6.97 2.23
CA MET A 115 10.87 -8.23 2.11
C MET A 115 10.43 -9.23 3.19
N GLN A 116 10.25 -8.80 4.44
CA GLN A 116 9.74 -9.68 5.48
C GLN A 116 8.31 -10.14 5.20
N CYS A 117 7.42 -9.26 4.70
CA CYS A 117 6.05 -9.64 4.36
C CYS A 117 6.02 -10.70 3.26
N TYR A 118 6.87 -10.56 2.24
CA TYR A 118 7.04 -11.52 1.15
C TYR A 118 7.60 -12.86 1.67
N ARG A 119 8.59 -12.82 2.58
CA ARG A 119 9.13 -14.04 3.21
C ARG A 119 8.10 -14.79 4.05
N GLN A 120 7.27 -14.08 4.82
CA GLN A 120 6.18 -14.70 5.60
C GLN A 120 5.14 -15.38 4.69
N ALA A 121 4.93 -14.84 3.48
CA ALA A 121 4.08 -15.43 2.44
C ALA A 121 4.79 -16.50 1.59
N LYS A 122 6.03 -16.88 1.93
CA LYS A 122 6.85 -17.88 1.23
C LYS A 122 7.07 -17.56 -0.26
N VAL A 123 7.26 -16.27 -0.59
CA VAL A 123 7.62 -15.84 -1.95
C VAL A 123 9.01 -16.37 -2.31
N PRO A 124 9.23 -16.89 -3.54
CA PRO A 124 10.51 -17.41 -3.98
C PRO A 124 11.52 -16.28 -4.28
N PRO A 125 12.83 -16.56 -4.18
CA PRO A 125 13.87 -15.56 -4.37
C PRO A 125 13.85 -14.77 -5.68
N TYR A 126 13.44 -15.38 -6.80
CA TYR A 126 13.42 -14.70 -8.10
C TYR A 126 12.51 -13.46 -8.13
N VAL A 127 11.57 -13.30 -7.20
CA VAL A 127 10.69 -12.11 -7.16
C VAL A 127 11.38 -10.92 -6.49
N PHE A 128 12.32 -11.15 -5.56
CA PHE A 128 12.90 -10.11 -4.71
C PHE A 128 13.73 -9.06 -5.45
N PRO A 129 14.45 -9.35 -6.55
CA PRO A 129 15.10 -8.30 -7.34
C PRO A 129 14.14 -7.21 -7.82
N LEU A 130 12.87 -7.54 -8.11
CA LEU A 130 11.87 -6.55 -8.54
C LEU A 130 11.51 -5.52 -7.46
N LEU A 131 11.89 -5.76 -6.20
CA LEU A 131 11.61 -4.86 -5.08
C LEU A 131 12.60 -3.69 -5.00
N ILE A 132 13.79 -3.82 -5.60
CA ILE A 132 14.88 -2.85 -5.48
C ILE A 132 15.20 -2.14 -6.81
N LEU A 133 14.72 -2.64 -7.95
CA LEU A 133 15.10 -2.12 -9.27
C LEU A 133 14.37 -0.84 -9.71
N SER A 134 13.49 -0.29 -8.87
CA SER A 134 12.64 0.83 -9.28
C SER A 134 13.34 2.18 -9.13
N LYS A 135 13.65 2.83 -10.25
CA LYS A 135 14.13 4.23 -10.29
C LYS A 135 13.09 5.18 -9.70
N ARG A 136 11.81 4.97 -10.02
CA ARG A 136 10.74 5.88 -9.57
C ARG A 136 10.58 5.83 -8.05
N LEU A 137 10.63 4.66 -7.42
CA LEU A 137 10.57 4.53 -5.95
C LEU A 137 11.69 5.33 -5.27
N HIS A 138 12.94 5.11 -5.69
CA HIS A 138 14.09 5.83 -5.17
C HIS A 138 13.90 7.35 -5.26
N SER A 139 13.41 7.81 -6.40
CA SER A 139 13.16 9.23 -6.64
C SER A 139 12.01 9.80 -5.79
N ILE A 140 10.96 9.02 -5.52
CA ILE A 140 9.84 9.44 -4.65
C ILE A 140 10.31 9.66 -3.21
N PHE A 141 11.09 8.71 -2.66
CA PHE A 141 11.56 8.81 -1.29
C PHE A 141 12.67 9.87 -1.16
N MET A 142 13.80 9.70 -1.86
CA MET A 142 15.03 10.44 -1.56
C MET A 142 15.20 11.74 -2.36
N LEU A 143 14.49 11.89 -3.47
CA LEU A 143 14.65 13.08 -4.34
C LEU A 143 13.46 14.02 -4.31
N ARG A 144 12.30 13.54 -3.83
CA ARG A 144 11.05 14.34 -3.71
C ARG A 144 10.54 14.46 -2.28
N LEU A 145 10.97 13.57 -1.37
CA LEU A 145 10.61 13.58 0.05
C LEU A 145 9.07 13.54 0.27
N PHE A 146 8.37 12.73 -0.54
CA PHE A 146 6.91 12.68 -0.49
C PHE A 146 6.37 11.96 0.74
N ASN A 147 5.29 12.53 1.30
CA ASN A 147 4.55 12.00 2.45
C ASN A 147 4.11 10.53 2.27
N ASP A 148 3.86 10.09 1.03
CA ASP A 148 3.47 8.72 0.69
C ASP A 148 4.43 7.65 1.24
N GLY A 149 5.71 7.96 1.40
CA GLY A 149 6.68 7.03 1.97
C GLY A 149 6.33 6.60 3.39
N PHE A 150 5.86 7.53 4.23
CA PHE A 150 5.44 7.23 5.60
C PHE A 150 4.14 6.42 5.60
N ALA A 151 3.19 6.77 4.75
CA ALA A 151 1.92 6.06 4.63
C ALA A 151 2.13 4.59 4.22
N VAL A 152 3.01 4.33 3.24
CA VAL A 152 3.35 2.97 2.80
C VAL A 152 4.17 2.21 3.84
N PHE A 153 5.08 2.88 4.57
CA PHE A 153 5.77 2.28 5.71
C PHE A 153 4.79 1.71 6.73
N PHE A 154 3.83 2.53 7.19
CA PHE A 154 2.84 2.11 8.17
C PHE A 154 1.86 1.05 7.63
N LEU A 155 1.53 1.10 6.34
CA LEU A 155 0.77 0.04 5.68
C LEU A 155 1.49 -1.32 5.75
N PHE A 156 2.76 -1.39 5.36
CA PHE A 156 3.52 -2.64 5.40
C PHE A 156 3.85 -3.09 6.83
N LEU A 157 4.05 -2.15 7.77
CA LEU A 157 4.16 -2.45 9.18
C LEU A 157 2.88 -3.11 9.72
N ALA A 158 1.71 -2.59 9.35
CA ALA A 158 0.44 -3.17 9.71
C ALA A 158 0.27 -4.59 9.15
N ILE A 159 0.57 -4.79 7.86
CA ILE A 159 0.55 -6.11 7.22
C ILE A 159 1.47 -7.07 7.96
N PHE A 160 2.72 -6.68 8.23
CA PHE A 160 3.69 -7.50 8.96
C PHE A 160 3.18 -7.91 10.35
N CYS A 161 2.61 -6.97 11.10
CA CYS A 161 1.99 -7.23 12.39
C CYS A 161 0.81 -8.20 12.28
N TYR A 162 -0.07 -8.03 11.29
CA TYR A 162 -1.19 -8.94 11.05
C TYR A 162 -0.74 -10.35 10.67
N GLN A 163 0.29 -10.48 9.83
CA GLN A 163 0.90 -11.77 9.48
C GLN A 163 1.43 -12.50 10.72
N ARG A 164 1.92 -11.75 11.72
CA ARG A 164 2.37 -12.26 13.03
C ARG A 164 1.28 -12.33 14.10
N ARG A 165 0.01 -12.08 13.74
CA ARG A 165 -1.14 -12.05 14.66
C ARG A 165 -1.03 -11.00 15.77
N LEU A 166 -0.17 -9.99 15.61
CA LEU A 166 -0.06 -8.83 16.49
C LEU A 166 -1.16 -7.81 16.13
N TRP A 167 -2.42 -8.22 16.32
CA TRP A 167 -3.58 -7.53 15.78
C TRP A 167 -3.69 -6.07 16.21
N THR A 168 -3.58 -5.78 17.51
CA THR A 168 -3.67 -4.41 18.03
C THR A 168 -2.54 -3.53 17.52
N ALA A 169 -1.30 -4.04 17.51
CA ALA A 169 -0.16 -3.30 16.98
C ALA A 169 -0.35 -3.02 15.47
N GLY A 170 -0.87 -3.98 14.71
CA GLY A 170 -1.19 -3.80 13.30
C GLY A 170 -2.29 -2.78 13.06
N SER A 171 -3.35 -2.78 13.89
CA SER A 171 -4.45 -1.81 13.81
C SER A 171 -4.02 -0.40 14.19
N LEU A 172 -3.18 -0.24 15.21
CA LEU A 172 -2.57 1.04 15.55
C LEU A 172 -1.64 1.54 14.43
N ALA A 173 -0.77 0.69 13.89
CA ALA A 173 0.10 1.04 12.76
C ALA A 173 -0.72 1.45 11.52
N TYR A 174 -1.75 0.67 11.18
CA TYR A 174 -2.64 0.97 10.06
C TYR A 174 -3.37 2.30 10.25
N SER A 175 -3.95 2.53 11.43
CA SER A 175 -4.63 3.79 11.74
C SER A 175 -3.65 4.97 11.73
N PHE A 176 -2.44 4.80 12.26
CA PHE A 176 -1.42 5.86 12.17
C PHE A 176 -1.08 6.19 10.71
N GLY A 177 -0.88 5.19 9.85
CA GLY A 177 -0.67 5.38 8.41
C GLY A 177 -1.86 6.05 7.70
N LEU A 178 -3.09 5.71 8.10
CA LEU A 178 -4.30 6.40 7.63
C LEU A 178 -4.28 7.88 8.05
N GLY A 179 -3.79 8.14 9.27
CA GLY A 179 -3.52 9.48 9.80
C GLY A 179 -2.44 10.25 9.03
N VAL A 180 -1.58 9.57 8.26
CA VAL A 180 -0.58 10.20 7.38
C VAL A 180 -1.18 10.52 6.03
N LYS A 181 -1.94 9.58 5.45
CA LYS A 181 -2.58 9.76 4.15
C LYS A 181 -3.85 8.94 4.02
N MET A 182 -4.94 9.59 3.59
CA MET A 182 -6.24 8.95 3.42
C MET A 182 -6.27 7.84 2.36
N SER A 183 -5.26 7.72 1.50
CA SER A 183 -5.14 6.64 0.51
C SER A 183 -5.16 5.24 1.15
N LEU A 184 -4.82 5.12 2.44
CA LEU A 184 -4.94 3.83 3.14
C LEU A 184 -6.39 3.39 3.31
N LEU A 185 -7.40 4.26 3.14
CA LEU A 185 -8.81 3.84 3.07
C LEU A 185 -9.05 2.79 1.98
N LEU A 186 -8.24 2.77 0.91
CA LEU A 186 -8.32 1.77 -0.14
C LEU A 186 -8.05 0.34 0.37
N ALA A 187 -7.31 0.19 1.47
CA ALA A 187 -7.05 -1.10 2.12
C ALA A 187 -8.11 -1.48 3.17
N LEU A 188 -8.94 -0.53 3.63
CA LEU A 188 -9.87 -0.73 4.75
C LEU A 188 -10.83 -1.91 4.57
N PRO A 189 -11.42 -2.15 3.38
CA PRO A 189 -12.31 -3.30 3.19
C PRO A 189 -11.60 -4.64 3.48
N ALA A 190 -10.39 -4.83 2.96
CA ALA A 190 -9.60 -6.04 3.20
C ALA A 190 -9.12 -6.15 4.65
N VAL A 191 -8.67 -5.04 5.27
CA VAL A 191 -8.27 -5.01 6.68
C VAL A 191 -9.42 -5.45 7.58
N GLY A 192 -10.64 -4.95 7.35
CA GLY A 192 -11.83 -5.36 8.09
C GLY A 192 -12.12 -6.85 7.99
N VAL A 193 -12.03 -7.40 6.77
CA VAL A 193 -12.23 -8.84 6.51
C VAL A 193 -11.15 -9.71 7.17
N VAL A 194 -9.89 -9.28 7.11
CA VAL A 194 -8.75 -9.95 7.75
C VAL A 194 -8.93 -9.98 9.27
N LEU A 195 -9.27 -8.85 9.89
CA LEU A 195 -9.49 -8.78 11.33
C LEU A 195 -10.69 -9.62 11.73
N TRP A 196 -11.84 -9.46 11.05
CA TRP A 196 -13.04 -10.22 11.39
C TRP A 196 -12.81 -11.74 11.30
N GLN A 197 -12.22 -12.25 10.22
CA GLN A 197 -12.00 -13.68 10.08
C GLN A 197 -10.81 -14.17 10.93
N GLY A 198 -9.82 -13.32 11.19
CA GLY A 198 -8.60 -13.68 11.93
C GLY A 198 -8.78 -13.71 13.45
N MET A 199 -9.61 -12.82 14.00
CA MET A 199 -9.86 -12.73 15.45
C MET A 199 -11.34 -12.86 15.85
N GLY A 200 -12.27 -12.90 14.91
CA GLY A 200 -13.70 -12.90 15.18
C GLY A 200 -14.28 -11.49 15.35
N ARG A 201 -15.62 -11.39 15.22
CA ARG A 201 -16.36 -10.12 15.14
C ARG A 201 -16.07 -9.18 16.31
N ASP A 202 -16.29 -9.61 17.54
CA ASP A 202 -16.24 -8.69 18.69
C ASP A 202 -14.83 -8.15 18.94
N ARG A 203 -13.80 -8.98 18.72
CA ARG A 203 -12.41 -8.53 18.76
C ARG A 203 -12.10 -7.55 17.61
N ALA A 204 -12.58 -7.83 16.40
CA ALA A 204 -12.39 -6.93 15.25
C ALA A 204 -13.10 -5.57 15.47
N LEU A 205 -14.30 -5.57 16.05
CA LEU A 205 -15.01 -4.34 16.43
C LEU A 205 -14.22 -3.54 17.48
N ARG A 206 -13.63 -4.21 18.48
CA ARG A 206 -12.72 -3.55 19.43
C ARG A 206 -11.52 -2.92 18.74
N GLN A 207 -10.93 -3.59 17.73
CA GLN A 207 -9.86 -2.98 16.94
C GLN A 207 -10.35 -1.77 16.14
N ALA A 208 -11.56 -1.80 15.58
CA ALA A 208 -12.15 -0.63 14.92
C ALA A 208 -12.31 0.56 15.88
N VAL A 209 -12.74 0.31 17.11
CA VAL A 209 -12.81 1.34 18.16
C VAL A 209 -11.41 1.88 18.48
N VAL A 210 -10.41 1.02 18.68
CA VAL A 210 -9.01 1.44 18.92
C VAL A 210 -8.46 2.30 17.78
N MET A 211 -8.72 1.91 16.53
CA MET A 211 -8.33 2.71 15.36
C MET A 211 -9.01 4.07 15.36
N GLY A 212 -10.31 4.14 15.68
CA GLY A 212 -11.06 5.39 15.79
C GLY A 212 -10.58 6.28 16.94
N GLN A 213 -10.30 5.71 18.11
CA GLN A 213 -9.74 6.43 19.25
C GLN A 213 -8.39 7.06 18.90
N LEU A 214 -7.52 6.34 18.18
CA LEU A 214 -6.25 6.89 17.71
C LEU A 214 -6.47 8.06 16.74
N GLN A 215 -7.42 7.95 15.79
CA GLN A 215 -7.74 9.07 14.88
C GLN A 215 -8.24 10.30 15.62
N VAL A 216 -9.09 10.12 16.64
CA VAL A 216 -9.57 11.23 17.47
C VAL A 216 -8.42 11.84 18.27
N LEU A 217 -7.57 11.00 18.88
CA LEU A 217 -6.42 11.47 19.66
C LEU A 217 -5.46 12.29 18.79
N LEU A 218 -5.11 11.79 17.60
CA LEU A 218 -4.25 12.51 16.67
C LEU A 218 -4.93 13.78 16.14
N GLY A 219 -6.24 13.71 15.83
CA GLY A 219 -6.99 14.85 15.31
C GLY A 219 -7.38 15.89 16.37
N TYR A 220 -7.20 15.61 17.66
CA TYR A 220 -7.85 16.36 18.74
C TYR A 220 -7.62 17.88 18.70
N PRO A 221 -6.40 18.41 18.51
CA PRO A 221 -6.18 19.86 18.46
C PRO A 221 -6.98 20.54 17.33
N PHE A 222 -7.09 19.87 16.18
CA PHE A 222 -7.77 20.39 15.00
C PHE A 222 -9.29 20.22 15.10
N LEU A 223 -9.74 19.09 15.66
CA LEU A 223 -11.15 18.84 15.97
C LEU A 223 -11.67 19.82 17.02
N ALA A 224 -10.86 20.18 18.02
CA ALA A 224 -11.24 21.16 19.04
C ALA A 224 -11.32 22.58 18.48
N ALA A 225 -10.48 22.91 17.49
CA ALA A 225 -10.49 24.20 16.81
C ALA A 225 -11.69 24.35 15.86
N ASP A 226 -11.84 23.43 14.89
CA ASP A 226 -13.00 23.34 14.00
C ASP A 226 -13.12 21.93 13.39
N PRO A 227 -14.09 21.11 13.85
CA PRO A 227 -14.31 19.76 13.32
C PRO A 227 -14.63 19.72 11.83
N ARG A 228 -15.38 20.72 11.32
CA ARG A 228 -15.79 20.76 9.91
C ARG A 228 -14.60 21.09 9.02
N SER A 229 -13.78 22.06 9.44
CA SER A 229 -12.53 22.40 8.77
C SER A 229 -11.60 21.19 8.68
N TYR A 230 -11.36 20.52 9.81
CA TYR A 230 -10.49 19.33 9.85
C TYR A 230 -11.02 18.20 8.95
N LEU A 231 -12.27 17.76 9.13
CA LEU A 231 -12.79 16.60 8.40
C LEU A 231 -12.92 16.85 6.90
N SER A 232 -13.32 18.07 6.49
CA SER A 232 -13.48 18.39 5.07
C SER A 232 -12.14 18.49 4.32
N ARG A 233 -11.07 18.89 5.01
CA ARG A 233 -9.72 19.01 4.42
C ARG A 233 -8.89 17.73 4.53
N ALA A 234 -8.84 17.12 5.72
CA ALA A 234 -8.05 15.91 5.96
C ALA A 234 -8.57 14.70 5.16
N PHE A 235 -9.88 14.65 4.91
CA PHE A 235 -10.55 13.60 4.14
C PHE A 235 -11.34 14.20 2.96
N GLU A 236 -10.66 15.03 2.15
CA GLU A 236 -11.26 15.76 1.02
C GLU A 236 -11.60 14.85 -0.17
N LEU A 237 -12.75 14.18 -0.11
CA LEU A 237 -13.23 13.27 -1.17
C LEU A 237 -13.74 13.99 -2.42
N SER A 238 -14.05 15.28 -2.33
CA SER A 238 -14.57 16.09 -3.44
C SER A 238 -13.47 16.65 -4.35
N ARG A 239 -12.21 16.59 -3.93
CA ARG A 239 -11.09 17.21 -4.65
C ARG A 239 -11.00 16.68 -6.07
N GLN A 240 -10.90 17.60 -7.01
CA GLN A 240 -10.62 17.28 -8.41
C GLN A 240 -9.18 17.64 -8.73
N PHE A 241 -8.39 16.63 -9.09
CA PHE A 241 -7.01 16.85 -9.51
C PHE A 241 -6.96 17.28 -10.97
N LEU A 242 -6.00 18.16 -11.29
CA LEU A 242 -5.83 18.70 -12.63
C LEU A 242 -5.42 17.59 -13.61
N PHE A 243 -6.06 17.56 -14.78
CA PHE A 243 -5.80 16.57 -15.82
C PHE A 243 -4.31 16.52 -16.22
N LYS A 244 -3.62 17.67 -16.24
CA LYS A 244 -2.17 17.72 -16.57
C LYS A 244 -1.29 16.84 -15.69
N TRP A 245 -1.69 16.58 -14.45
CA TRP A 245 -0.93 15.82 -13.46
C TRP A 245 -1.29 14.33 -13.40
N THR A 246 -2.37 13.91 -14.09
CA THR A 246 -2.80 12.51 -14.03
C THR A 246 -1.81 11.58 -14.73
N VAL A 247 -1.55 10.44 -14.12
CA VAL A 247 -0.72 9.36 -14.69
C VAL A 247 -1.62 8.31 -15.38
N ASN A 248 -2.86 8.17 -14.93
CA ASN A 248 -3.86 7.25 -15.48
C ASN A 248 -5.00 8.00 -16.19
N TRP A 249 -5.74 7.27 -17.03
CA TRP A 249 -6.87 7.78 -17.82
C TRP A 249 -6.58 8.97 -18.75
N ARG A 250 -5.34 9.36 -19.01
CA ARG A 250 -5.01 10.48 -19.90
C ARG A 250 -5.55 10.28 -21.32
N PHE A 251 -5.53 9.03 -21.79
CA PHE A 251 -6.01 8.66 -23.13
C PHE A 251 -7.51 8.86 -23.35
N VAL A 252 -8.32 9.06 -22.30
CA VAL A 252 -9.77 9.32 -22.45
C VAL A 252 -10.09 10.78 -22.78
N GLY A 253 -9.11 11.68 -22.68
CA GLY A 253 -9.28 13.12 -22.89
C GLY A 253 -9.83 13.87 -21.67
N GLU A 254 -9.52 15.17 -21.60
CA GLU A 254 -9.82 16.02 -20.44
C GLU A 254 -11.33 16.18 -20.17
N GLN A 255 -12.12 16.36 -21.23
CA GLN A 255 -13.57 16.53 -21.12
C GLN A 255 -14.24 15.31 -20.46
N THR A 256 -13.89 14.10 -20.92
CA THR A 256 -14.39 12.86 -20.34
C THR A 256 -13.86 12.64 -18.94
N PHE A 257 -12.57 12.90 -18.70
CA PHE A 257 -11.93 12.78 -17.40
C PHE A 257 -12.60 13.63 -16.31
N LEU A 258 -12.95 14.88 -16.63
CA LEU A 258 -13.61 15.79 -15.69
C LEU A 258 -15.12 15.53 -15.56
N SER A 259 -15.70 14.69 -16.42
CA SER A 259 -17.14 14.45 -16.44
C SER A 259 -17.63 13.68 -15.20
N ARG A 260 -18.81 14.05 -14.69
CA ARG A 260 -19.49 13.35 -13.59
C ARG A 260 -19.84 11.89 -13.93
N PRO A 261 -20.34 11.55 -15.14
CA PRO A 261 -20.60 10.17 -15.52
C PRO A 261 -19.36 9.28 -15.43
N PHE A 262 -18.20 9.76 -15.88
CA PHE A 262 -16.95 9.00 -15.79
C PHE A 262 -16.54 8.72 -14.33
N SER A 263 -16.61 9.74 -13.47
CA SER A 263 -16.32 9.57 -12.04
C SER A 263 -17.27 8.58 -11.35
N LEU A 264 -18.56 8.60 -11.69
CA LEU A 264 -19.55 7.67 -11.14
C LEU A 264 -19.35 6.24 -11.67
N ALA A 265 -18.99 6.09 -12.95
CA ALA A 265 -18.68 4.79 -13.54
C ALA A 265 -17.45 4.15 -12.86
N LEU A 266 -16.40 4.93 -12.61
CA LEU A 266 -15.21 4.47 -11.88
C LEU A 266 -15.54 4.06 -10.43
N LEU A 267 -16.39 4.82 -9.74
CA LEU A 267 -16.85 4.48 -8.40
C LEU A 267 -17.70 3.20 -8.39
N GLY A 268 -18.60 3.04 -9.36
CA GLY A 268 -19.39 1.82 -9.56
C GLY A 268 -18.51 0.61 -9.84
N ALA A 269 -17.50 0.76 -10.70
CA ALA A 269 -16.51 -0.27 -10.98
C ALA A 269 -15.71 -0.66 -9.73
N HIS A 270 -15.32 0.32 -8.90
CA HIS A 270 -14.64 0.08 -7.63
C HIS A 270 -15.49 -0.78 -6.69
N ALA A 271 -16.74 -0.39 -6.47
CA ALA A 271 -17.68 -1.12 -5.61
C ALA A 271 -17.95 -2.54 -6.15
N ALA A 272 -18.13 -2.68 -7.46
CA ALA A 272 -18.35 -3.98 -8.10
C ALA A 272 -17.15 -4.92 -7.94
N LEU A 273 -15.92 -4.43 -8.17
CA LEU A 273 -14.69 -5.21 -8.01
C LEU A 273 -14.47 -5.62 -6.55
N LEU A 274 -14.63 -4.70 -5.59
CA LEU A 274 -14.53 -5.04 -4.17
C LEU A 274 -15.57 -6.08 -3.75
N THR A 275 -16.81 -5.93 -4.22
CA THR A 275 -17.89 -6.90 -3.94
C THR A 275 -17.57 -8.27 -4.53
N ALA A 276 -17.06 -8.32 -5.77
CA ALA A 276 -16.64 -9.55 -6.42
C ALA A 276 -15.51 -10.24 -5.65
N PHE A 277 -14.46 -9.50 -5.26
CA PHE A 277 -13.36 -10.03 -4.45
C PHE A 277 -13.84 -10.52 -3.07
N LEU A 278 -14.66 -9.72 -2.40
CA LEU A 278 -15.25 -10.09 -1.11
C LEU A 278 -16.03 -11.41 -1.23
N ALA A 279 -17.02 -11.45 -2.11
CA ALA A 279 -17.93 -12.59 -2.26
C ALA A 279 -17.24 -13.87 -2.73
N THR A 280 -16.24 -13.77 -3.61
CA THR A 280 -15.67 -14.95 -4.28
C THR A 280 -14.30 -15.37 -3.79
N ARG A 281 -13.55 -14.49 -3.12
CA ARG A 281 -12.16 -14.73 -2.69
C ARG A 281 -11.92 -14.48 -1.21
N TRP A 282 -12.32 -13.32 -0.69
CA TRP A 282 -11.97 -12.96 0.69
C TRP A 282 -12.86 -13.64 1.73
N LEU A 283 -14.10 -14.00 1.42
CA LEU A 283 -14.98 -14.79 2.31
C LEU A 283 -14.77 -16.30 2.23
N LYS A 284 -13.92 -16.78 1.31
CA LYS A 284 -13.63 -18.20 1.10
C LYS A 284 -13.17 -18.94 2.38
N PRO A 285 -12.37 -18.34 3.29
CA PRO A 285 -11.99 -18.99 4.54
C PRO A 285 -13.19 -19.40 5.42
N THR A 286 -14.33 -18.71 5.31
CA THR A 286 -15.57 -19.02 6.05
C THR A 286 -16.24 -20.34 5.64
N ASP A 287 -15.91 -20.87 4.45
CA ASP A 287 -16.56 -22.05 3.86
C ASP A 287 -18.10 -21.92 3.78
N ALA A 288 -18.57 -20.70 3.56
CA ALA A 288 -19.99 -20.36 3.54
C ALA A 288 -20.31 -19.50 2.32
N SER A 289 -21.58 -19.54 1.88
CA SER A 289 -22.06 -18.57 0.90
C SER A 289 -21.92 -17.14 1.45
N PRO A 290 -21.75 -16.12 0.59
CA PRO A 290 -21.59 -14.73 1.04
C PRO A 290 -22.69 -14.28 2.01
N VAL A 291 -23.94 -14.67 1.73
CA VAL A 291 -25.09 -14.38 2.62
C VAL A 291 -24.90 -15.01 3.99
N ARG A 292 -24.53 -16.30 4.07
CA ARG A 292 -24.28 -16.98 5.34
C ARG A 292 -23.05 -16.43 6.06
N ALA A 293 -22.02 -16.01 5.33
CA ALA A 293 -20.85 -15.36 5.90
C ALA A 293 -21.23 -14.02 6.55
N ILE A 294 -22.08 -13.22 5.89
CA ILE A 294 -22.60 -11.98 6.47
C ILE A 294 -23.52 -12.27 7.67
N GLN A 295 -24.35 -13.31 7.60
CA GLN A 295 -25.17 -13.74 8.74
C GLN A 295 -24.32 -14.14 9.95
N GLN A 296 -23.08 -14.63 9.77
CA GLN A 296 -22.15 -14.91 10.87
C GLN A 296 -21.65 -13.65 11.60
N LEU A 297 -21.87 -12.46 11.05
CA LEU A 297 -21.68 -11.19 11.78
C LEU A 297 -22.81 -10.93 12.77
N ILE A 298 -23.98 -11.54 12.60
CA ILE A 298 -25.11 -11.40 13.53
C ILE A 298 -25.14 -12.62 14.45
N ASN A 299 -25.29 -13.80 13.84
CA ASN A 299 -25.34 -15.10 14.50
C ASN A 299 -23.94 -15.70 14.56
N LEU A 300 -23.24 -15.43 15.66
CA LEU A 300 -21.86 -15.86 15.84
C LEU A 300 -21.75 -17.39 15.72
N PRO A 301 -20.84 -17.91 14.87
CA PRO A 301 -20.60 -19.34 14.80
C PRO A 301 -19.89 -19.83 16.07
N ALA A 302 -20.02 -21.13 16.36
CA ALA A 302 -19.34 -21.79 17.45
C ALA A 302 -17.81 -21.61 17.40
N ASP A 303 -17.16 -21.66 18.56
CA ASP A 303 -15.72 -21.41 18.70
C ASP A 303 -14.84 -22.30 17.81
N GLU A 304 -15.19 -23.57 17.67
CA GLU A 304 -14.46 -24.50 16.79
C GLU A 304 -14.43 -24.01 15.34
N LYS A 305 -15.58 -23.58 14.81
CA LYS A 305 -15.67 -23.02 13.46
C LYS A 305 -14.89 -21.71 13.34
N ARG A 306 -14.96 -20.83 14.34
CA ARG A 306 -14.16 -19.59 14.37
C ARG A 306 -12.66 -19.87 14.33
N ASN A 307 -12.20 -20.83 15.12
CA ASN A 307 -10.79 -21.24 15.15
C ASN A 307 -10.34 -21.85 13.82
N LYS A 308 -11.20 -22.62 13.16
CA LYS A 308 -10.93 -23.15 11.81
C LYS A 308 -10.79 -22.04 10.77
N ILE A 309 -11.67 -21.03 10.80
CA ILE A 309 -11.60 -19.85 9.92
C ILE A 309 -10.31 -19.07 10.18
N ALA A 310 -10.00 -18.76 11.44
CA ALA A 310 -8.82 -18.00 11.82
C ALA A 310 -7.50 -18.65 11.35
N ARG A 311 -7.41 -19.98 11.39
CA ARG A 311 -6.26 -20.75 10.87
C ARG A 311 -6.07 -20.60 9.36
N ARG A 312 -7.14 -20.41 8.59
CA ARG A 312 -7.09 -20.16 7.14
C ARG A 312 -6.67 -18.74 6.76
N ILE A 313 -6.64 -17.81 7.72
CA ILE A 313 -6.12 -16.45 7.52
C ILE A 313 -4.58 -16.47 7.62
N THR A 314 -3.94 -16.96 6.57
CA THR A 314 -2.47 -17.11 6.49
C THR A 314 -1.77 -15.79 6.18
N PRO A 315 -0.44 -15.69 6.38
CA PRO A 315 0.31 -14.49 5.99
C PRO A 315 0.17 -14.11 4.51
N ASP A 316 0.08 -15.12 3.65
CA ASP A 316 -0.20 -14.99 2.23
C ASP A 316 -1.57 -14.37 1.96
N PHE A 317 -2.63 -14.88 2.60
CA PHE A 317 -3.98 -14.33 2.47
C PHE A 317 -4.07 -12.87 2.92
N ILE A 318 -3.42 -12.54 4.04
CA ILE A 318 -3.40 -11.18 4.60
C ILE A 318 -2.74 -10.21 3.61
N LEU A 319 -1.56 -10.56 3.10
CA LEU A 319 -0.84 -9.73 2.14
C LEU A 319 -1.63 -9.60 0.83
N ALA A 320 -2.15 -10.70 0.29
CA ALA A 320 -2.92 -10.70 -0.96
C ALA A 320 -4.19 -9.86 -0.89
N SER A 321 -4.99 -10.02 0.15
CA SER A 321 -6.26 -9.29 0.29
C SER A 321 -6.03 -7.79 0.42
N ILE A 322 -5.08 -7.37 1.25
CA ILE A 322 -4.79 -5.96 1.49
C ILE A 322 -4.21 -5.30 0.23
N LEU A 323 -3.21 -5.91 -0.42
CA LEU A 323 -2.62 -5.35 -1.64
C LEU A 323 -3.62 -5.34 -2.81
N ALA A 324 -4.44 -6.37 -2.97
CA ALA A 324 -5.48 -6.38 -3.99
C ALA A 324 -6.49 -5.24 -3.80
N SER A 325 -6.91 -4.97 -2.55
CA SER A 325 -7.82 -3.86 -2.24
C SER A 325 -7.23 -2.51 -2.65
N ILE A 326 -5.94 -2.29 -2.39
CA ILE A 326 -5.21 -1.07 -2.80
C ILE A 326 -5.14 -0.96 -4.32
N VAL A 327 -4.78 -2.03 -5.02
CA VAL A 327 -4.62 -2.01 -6.48
C VAL A 327 -5.97 -1.81 -7.18
N ILE A 328 -7.07 -2.40 -6.66
CA ILE A 328 -8.44 -2.12 -7.12
C ILE A 328 -8.78 -0.64 -6.93
N GLY A 329 -8.42 -0.07 -5.78
CA GLY A 329 -8.55 1.36 -5.51
C GLY A 329 -7.78 2.23 -6.51
N CYS A 330 -6.53 1.90 -6.78
CA CYS A 330 -5.70 2.63 -7.74
C CYS A 330 -6.23 2.51 -9.17
N LEU A 331 -6.68 1.32 -9.59
CA LEU A 331 -7.27 1.10 -10.91
C LEU A 331 -8.50 1.99 -11.12
N CYS A 332 -9.37 2.06 -10.11
CA CYS A 332 -10.61 2.83 -10.18
C CYS A 332 -10.46 4.31 -9.78
N ALA A 333 -9.26 4.74 -9.39
CA ALA A 333 -9.02 6.15 -9.08
C ALA A 333 -9.14 6.98 -10.36
N ARG A 334 -9.91 8.07 -10.31
CA ARG A 334 -10.02 9.00 -11.45
C ARG A 334 -8.67 9.64 -11.78
N SER A 335 -7.90 10.03 -10.78
CA SER A 335 -6.56 10.60 -10.96
C SER A 335 -5.56 9.94 -10.04
N LEU A 336 -4.43 9.52 -10.60
CA LEU A 336 -3.24 9.10 -9.88
C LEU A 336 -2.10 10.05 -10.20
N HIS A 337 -1.39 10.47 -9.16
CA HIS A 337 -0.12 11.17 -9.30
C HIS A 337 1.05 10.20 -9.09
N TYR A 338 2.25 10.58 -9.54
CA TYR A 338 3.44 9.73 -9.49
C TYR A 338 3.76 9.14 -8.11
N GLN A 339 3.42 9.84 -7.02
CA GLN A 339 3.61 9.36 -5.64
C GLN A 339 2.83 8.07 -5.31
N PHE A 340 1.70 7.82 -5.98
CA PHE A 340 0.92 6.58 -5.82
C PHE A 340 1.67 5.33 -6.27
N TYR A 341 2.78 5.50 -7.01
CA TYR A 341 3.60 4.37 -7.42
C TYR A 341 4.16 3.59 -6.23
N THR A 342 4.37 4.23 -5.09
CA THR A 342 4.82 3.58 -3.84
C THR A 342 3.88 2.48 -3.36
N TYR A 343 2.57 2.61 -3.60
CA TYR A 343 1.58 1.59 -3.25
C TYR A 343 1.54 0.45 -4.27
N ILE A 344 1.94 0.70 -5.51
CA ILE A 344 1.76 -0.21 -6.63
C ILE A 344 3.03 -1.04 -6.88
N ALA A 345 4.21 -0.41 -6.83
CA ALA A 345 5.49 -1.01 -7.17
C ALA A 345 5.78 -2.29 -6.37
N TRP A 346 5.49 -2.30 -5.07
CA TRP A 346 5.63 -3.47 -4.20
C TRP A 346 4.36 -4.32 -4.08
N SER A 347 3.25 -3.90 -4.69
CA SER A 347 2.04 -4.73 -4.75
C SER A 347 2.06 -5.67 -5.96
N THR A 348 2.47 -5.15 -7.12
CA THR A 348 2.40 -5.86 -8.40
C THR A 348 3.19 -7.16 -8.41
N PRO A 349 4.49 -7.22 -8.03
CA PRO A 349 5.26 -8.46 -8.08
C PRO A 349 4.63 -9.59 -7.26
N PHE A 350 4.19 -9.29 -6.03
CA PHE A 350 3.53 -10.25 -5.17
C PHE A 350 2.23 -10.78 -5.79
N LEU A 351 1.34 -9.90 -6.25
CA LEU A 351 0.03 -10.31 -6.76
C LEU A 351 0.14 -11.14 -8.05
N LEU A 352 1.08 -10.78 -8.94
CA LEU A 352 1.36 -11.56 -10.16
C LEU A 352 2.01 -12.91 -9.84
N TRP A 353 3.01 -12.94 -8.94
CA TRP A 353 3.59 -14.21 -8.49
C TRP A 353 2.53 -15.10 -7.86
N ARG A 354 1.70 -14.53 -7.00
CA ARG A 354 0.69 -15.26 -6.25
C ARG A 354 -0.37 -15.87 -7.16
N SER A 355 -0.62 -15.25 -8.30
CA SER A 355 -1.53 -15.79 -9.32
C SER A 355 -0.98 -16.97 -10.11
N GLY A 356 0.28 -17.35 -9.89
CA GLY A 356 0.95 -18.36 -10.70
C GLY A 356 1.39 -17.84 -12.07
N MET A 357 1.51 -16.52 -12.24
CA MET A 357 1.99 -15.94 -13.49
C MET A 357 3.43 -16.38 -13.78
N HIS A 358 3.70 -16.75 -15.03
CA HIS A 358 5.04 -17.14 -15.46
C HIS A 358 6.05 -16.00 -15.21
N PRO A 359 7.26 -16.29 -14.70
CA PRO A 359 8.24 -15.24 -14.36
C PRO A 359 8.52 -14.27 -15.51
N VAL A 360 8.67 -14.74 -16.75
CA VAL A 360 8.92 -13.85 -17.91
C VAL A 360 7.84 -12.78 -18.07
N LEU A 361 6.56 -13.17 -17.95
CA LEU A 361 5.44 -12.22 -18.04
C LEU A 361 5.42 -11.26 -16.85
N MET A 362 5.70 -11.76 -15.64
CA MET A 362 5.80 -10.94 -14.44
C MET A 362 6.87 -9.85 -14.58
N TYR A 363 8.07 -10.21 -15.04
CA TYR A 363 9.15 -9.25 -15.30
C TYR A 363 8.79 -8.27 -16.42
N GLY A 364 8.16 -8.74 -17.50
CA GLY A 364 7.69 -7.88 -18.60
C GLY A 364 6.66 -6.85 -18.14
N ILE A 365 5.67 -7.28 -17.34
CA ILE A 365 4.65 -6.39 -16.76
C ILE A 365 5.28 -5.40 -15.78
N TRP A 366 6.21 -5.86 -14.94
CA TRP A 366 6.94 -4.98 -14.02
C TRP A 366 7.74 -3.92 -14.79
N ALA A 367 8.43 -4.30 -15.86
CA ALA A 367 9.22 -3.37 -16.68
C ALA A 367 8.33 -2.37 -17.42
N ALA A 368 7.21 -2.81 -17.99
CA ALA A 368 6.23 -1.94 -18.62
C ALA A 368 5.65 -0.93 -17.61
N GLN A 369 5.39 -1.40 -16.38
CA GLN A 369 4.96 -0.55 -15.29
C GLN A 369 6.04 0.48 -14.91
N GLU A 370 7.28 0.05 -14.66
CA GLU A 370 8.38 0.97 -14.33
C GLU A 370 8.56 2.03 -15.43
N TRP A 371 8.55 1.64 -16.71
CA TRP A 371 8.59 2.60 -17.82
C TRP A 371 7.46 3.61 -17.75
N ALA A 372 6.21 3.14 -17.66
CA ALA A 372 5.04 4.00 -17.76
C ALA A 372 4.96 5.03 -16.62
N TRP A 373 5.38 4.64 -15.41
CA TRP A 373 5.47 5.54 -14.26
C TRP A 373 6.70 6.46 -14.31
N ASN A 374 7.68 6.23 -15.17
CA ASN A 374 8.83 7.12 -15.37
C ASN A 374 8.62 8.19 -16.45
N VAL A 375 7.65 8.02 -17.37
CA VAL A 375 7.32 9.04 -18.39
C VAL A 375 6.71 10.27 -17.72
N TYR A 376 7.32 11.44 -17.89
CA TYR A 376 6.88 12.73 -17.35
C TYR A 376 7.02 13.88 -18.36
N PRO A 377 5.96 14.67 -18.63
CA PRO A 377 4.57 14.41 -18.25
C PRO A 377 4.06 13.12 -18.89
N SER A 378 3.03 12.50 -18.30
CA SER A 378 2.44 11.28 -18.87
C SER A 378 1.90 11.52 -20.29
N ILE A 379 1.88 10.48 -21.12
CA ILE A 379 1.27 10.50 -22.45
C ILE A 379 0.18 9.44 -22.54
N ASN A 380 -0.61 9.43 -23.62
CA ASN A 380 -1.69 8.46 -23.80
C ASN A 380 -1.19 7.01 -23.72
N ALA A 381 -0.04 6.72 -24.33
CA ALA A 381 0.58 5.39 -24.28
C ALA A 381 0.98 4.98 -22.86
N SER A 382 1.74 5.80 -22.12
CA SER A 382 2.14 5.50 -20.74
C SER A 382 0.92 5.37 -19.83
N SER A 383 -0.09 6.24 -20.01
CA SER A 383 -1.32 6.17 -19.24
C SER A 383 -2.14 4.90 -19.54
N GLY A 384 -2.18 4.45 -20.80
CA GLY A 384 -2.80 3.19 -21.18
C GLY A 384 -2.10 2.00 -20.54
N VAL A 385 -0.76 2.00 -20.51
CA VAL A 385 0.03 0.96 -19.84
C VAL A 385 -0.21 0.95 -18.32
N VAL A 386 -0.30 2.11 -17.66
CA VAL A 386 -0.61 2.18 -16.21
C VAL A 386 -1.95 1.50 -15.90
N VAL A 387 -3.01 1.87 -16.65
CA VAL A 387 -4.34 1.27 -16.48
C VAL A 387 -4.33 -0.22 -16.83
N GLY A 388 -3.67 -0.59 -17.93
CA GLY A 388 -3.56 -1.98 -18.40
C GLY A 388 -2.85 -2.87 -17.39
N VAL A 389 -1.73 -2.44 -16.82
CA VAL A 389 -1.02 -3.22 -15.79
C VAL A 389 -1.83 -3.34 -14.51
N LEU A 390 -2.48 -2.26 -14.05
CA LEU A 390 -3.36 -2.33 -12.88
C LEU A 390 -4.51 -3.32 -13.11
N ALA A 391 -5.18 -3.25 -14.27
CA ALA A 391 -6.25 -4.17 -14.64
C ALA A 391 -5.76 -5.63 -14.72
N MET A 392 -4.64 -5.88 -15.38
CA MET A 392 -4.02 -7.21 -15.45
C MET A 392 -3.69 -7.74 -14.05
N THR A 393 -3.17 -6.90 -13.16
CA THR A 393 -2.83 -7.28 -11.79
C THR A 393 -4.08 -7.65 -10.97
N VAL A 394 -5.17 -6.88 -11.11
CA VAL A 394 -6.46 -7.19 -10.47
C VAL A 394 -7.02 -8.52 -11.00
N VAL A 395 -7.06 -8.70 -12.32
CA VAL A 395 -7.58 -9.94 -12.93
C VAL A 395 -6.74 -11.14 -12.53
N ALA A 396 -5.41 -11.03 -12.61
CA ALA A 396 -4.48 -12.08 -12.22
C ALA A 396 -4.67 -12.45 -10.74
N SER A 397 -4.73 -11.46 -9.84
CA SER A 397 -4.99 -11.69 -8.41
C SER A 397 -6.31 -12.42 -8.16
N TRP A 398 -7.36 -12.06 -8.91
CA TRP A 398 -8.68 -12.69 -8.79
C TRP A 398 -8.67 -14.15 -9.28
N VAL A 399 -8.06 -14.44 -10.43
CA VAL A 399 -7.96 -15.80 -10.99
C VAL A 399 -7.09 -16.68 -10.08
N GLY A 400 -5.95 -16.16 -9.66
CA GLY A 400 -4.97 -16.81 -8.80
C GLY A 400 -5.44 -17.18 -7.40
N SER A 401 -6.54 -16.57 -6.96
CA SER A 401 -7.15 -16.83 -5.64
C SER A 401 -8.33 -17.81 -5.73
N GLY A 402 -8.61 -18.37 -6.91
CA GLY A 402 -9.71 -19.30 -7.16
C GLY A 402 -9.52 -20.70 -6.55
N PRO A 403 -10.58 -21.55 -6.51
CA PRO A 403 -10.53 -22.94 -6.03
C PRO A 403 -9.49 -23.81 -6.72
N ALA A 404 -9.27 -23.62 -8.02
CA ALA A 404 -8.30 -24.39 -8.80
C ALA A 404 -6.83 -24.00 -8.54
N ALA A 405 -6.58 -22.93 -7.79
CA ALA A 405 -5.23 -22.36 -7.58
C ALA A 405 -4.68 -22.63 -6.16
N GLU A 406 -5.30 -23.54 -5.40
CA GLU A 406 -4.78 -23.97 -4.10
C GLU A 406 -3.46 -24.71 -4.28
N ARG A 407 -2.36 -24.00 -4.01
CA ARG A 407 -1.03 -24.61 -3.93
C ARG A 407 -1.05 -25.59 -2.75
N PRO A 408 -0.58 -26.84 -2.92
CA PRO A 408 -0.47 -27.76 -1.81
C PRO A 408 0.34 -27.11 -0.69
N SER A 409 -0.20 -27.16 0.54
CA SER A 409 0.51 -26.71 1.73
C SER A 409 1.80 -27.51 1.85
N ALA A 410 2.95 -26.88 2.05
CA ALA A 410 4.24 -27.58 2.24
C ALA A 410 4.22 -28.66 3.34
N ASP A 411 3.24 -28.62 4.26
CA ASP A 411 3.04 -29.64 5.30
C ASP A 411 2.46 -30.97 4.75
N SER A 412 1.96 -31.02 3.51
CA SER A 412 1.48 -32.26 2.88
C SER A 412 2.61 -33.07 2.24
N GLU A 413 3.76 -32.47 1.94
CA GLU A 413 4.92 -33.20 1.40
C GLU A 413 5.65 -34.03 2.49
N HIS A 414 5.57 -33.61 3.75
CA HIS A 414 6.19 -34.35 4.86
C HIS A 414 5.40 -35.60 5.30
N LYS A 415 4.12 -35.72 4.92
CA LYS A 415 3.29 -36.89 5.30
C LYS A 415 3.32 -38.04 4.30
N HIS A 416 3.96 -37.87 3.15
CA HIS A 416 4.08 -38.92 2.13
C HIS A 416 5.49 -39.53 2.04
N GLN A 417 6.37 -39.23 2.99
CA GLN A 417 7.73 -39.77 3.06
C GLN A 417 8.05 -40.53 4.36
N GLU A 418 7.04 -40.96 5.12
CA GLU A 418 7.21 -41.94 6.21
C GLU A 418 6.68 -43.31 5.82
#